data_AF-A0A2E9Z9F7-F1
#
_entry.id   AF-A0A2E9Z9F7-F1
#
_cell.length_a   1.000
_cell.length_b   1.000
_cell.length_c   1.000
_cell.angle_alpha   90.00
_cell.angle_beta   90.00
_cell.angle_gamma   90.00
#
_symmetry.space_group_name_H-M   'P 1'
#
loop_
_entity.id
_entity.type
_entity.pdbx_description
1 polymer ?
#
loop_
_entity_poly.entity_id
_entity_poly.type
_entity_poly.pdbx_seq_one_letter_code
_entity_poly.pdbx_strand_id
1 'polypeptide(L)'
;MDYTSITRAFGVITLVLSFGFLFHLKHYREMAKQMVGNPSGFIFAGVIPLLFGCFLIHSPSSAIVGWNHVLYVIGWIMFLVGVFRIWFVHLWVKIIKDYITFVPVLFALIGLIFGLLLCYAGYIAPLYS
;
A
#
# COMPACT_ATOMS: atom_id res chain seq x y z
N MET A 1 4.77 18.44 10.71
CA MET A 1 4.46 18.14 9.29
C MET A 1 2.98 17.81 9.24
N ASP A 2 2.19 18.58 8.50
CA ASP A 2 0.77 18.25 8.33
C ASP A 2 0.62 16.95 7.55
N TYR A 3 -0.21 16.03 8.09
CA TYR A 3 -0.55 14.74 7.47
C TYR A 3 -1.06 14.90 6.03
N THR A 4 -1.54 16.10 5.68
CA THR A 4 -2.06 16.51 4.38
C THR A 4 -1.05 16.39 3.25
N SER A 5 0.21 16.80 3.47
CA SER A 5 1.23 16.73 2.40
C SER A 5 1.63 15.29 2.09
N ILE A 6 1.69 14.47 3.14
CA ILE A 6 2.03 13.05 3.07
C ILE A 6 0.91 12.27 2.36
N THR A 7 -0.34 12.49 2.78
CA THR A 7 -1.52 11.82 2.18
C THR A 7 -1.73 12.22 0.71
N ARG A 8 -1.49 13.49 0.35
CA ARG A 8 -1.52 13.94 -1.06
C ARG A 8 -0.47 13.23 -1.91
N ALA A 9 0.80 13.28 -1.49
CA ALA A 9 1.89 12.68 -2.25
C ALA A 9 1.68 11.18 -2.42
N PHE A 10 1.36 10.48 -1.32
CA PHE A 10 1.15 9.04 -1.37
C PHE A 10 -0.12 8.65 -2.12
N GLY A 11 -1.23 9.39 -1.99
CA GLY A 11 -2.43 9.13 -2.77
C GLY A 11 -2.17 9.15 -4.27
N VAL A 12 -1.47 10.18 -4.76
CA VAL A 12 -1.09 10.30 -6.18
C VAL A 12 -0.16 9.17 -6.60
N ILE A 13 0.90 8.89 -5.83
CA ILE A 13 1.83 7.79 -6.12
C ILE A 13 1.10 6.45 -6.20
N THR A 14 0.23 6.15 -5.24
CA THR A 14 -0.53 4.90 -5.20
C THR A 14 -1.48 4.79 -6.39
N LEU A 15 -2.14 5.88 -6.80
CA LEU A 15 -2.98 5.88 -8.02
C LEU A 15 -2.17 5.60 -9.27
N VAL A 16 -1.05 6.30 -9.47
CA VAL A 16 -0.19 6.12 -10.64
C VAL A 16 0.32 4.67 -10.72
N LEU A 17 0.77 4.11 -9.60
CA LEU A 17 1.18 2.71 -9.54
C LEU A 17 0.03 1.76 -9.88
N SER A 18 -1.16 1.98 -9.33
CA SER A 18 -2.33 1.14 -9.54
C SER A 18 -2.79 1.13 -11.00
N PHE A 19 -2.81 2.30 -11.64
CA PHE A 19 -3.08 2.40 -13.08
C PHE A 19 -1.98 1.72 -13.89
N GLY A 20 -0.70 1.89 -13.52
CA GLY A 20 0.41 1.17 -14.12
C GLY A 20 0.18 -0.35 -14.10
N PHE A 21 -0.17 -0.90 -12.94
CA PHE A 21 -0.51 -2.31 -12.78
C PHE A 21 -1.68 -2.76 -13.66
N LEU A 22 -2.77 -1.98 -13.72
CA LEU A 22 -3.95 -2.30 -14.54
C LEU A 22 -3.65 -2.31 -16.04
N PHE A 23 -2.88 -1.35 -16.53
CA PHE A 23 -2.56 -1.28 -17.96
C PHE A 23 -1.56 -2.35 -18.40
N HIS A 24 -0.67 -2.81 -17.51
CA HIS A 24 0.43 -3.72 -17.84
C HIS A 24 0.35 -5.05 -17.06
N LEU A 25 -0.86 -5.57 -16.83
CA LEU A 25 -1.11 -6.77 -16.01
C LEU A 25 -0.24 -7.98 -16.38
N LYS A 26 -0.01 -8.22 -17.68
CA LYS A 26 0.83 -9.34 -18.14
C LYS A 26 2.28 -9.20 -17.65
N HIS A 27 2.84 -8.00 -17.80
CA HIS A 27 4.21 -7.71 -17.39
C HIS A 27 4.37 -7.85 -15.87
N TYR A 28 3.45 -7.30 -15.08
CA TYR A 28 3.51 -7.40 -13.64
C TYR A 28 3.26 -8.82 -13.11
N ARG A 29 2.50 -9.65 -13.83
CA ARG A 29 2.35 -11.06 -13.52
C ARG A 29 3.64 -11.85 -13.73
N GLU A 30 4.37 -11.55 -14.81
CA GLU A 30 5.70 -12.12 -15.04
C GLU A 30 6.71 -11.64 -13.99
N MET A 31 6.66 -10.36 -13.64
CA MET A 31 7.48 -9.80 -12.56
C MET A 31 7.19 -10.50 -11.22
N ALA A 32 5.92 -10.75 -10.87
CA ALA A 32 5.55 -11.48 -9.66
C ALA A 32 6.11 -12.92 -9.67
N LYS A 33 6.13 -13.60 -10.83
CA LYS A 33 6.76 -14.93 -10.97
C LYS A 33 8.26 -14.88 -10.73
N GLN A 34 8.94 -13.87 -11.27
CA GLN A 34 10.37 -13.69 -11.10
C GLN A 34 10.72 -13.31 -9.65
N MET A 35 9.89 -12.50 -8.98
CA MET A 35 10.06 -12.16 -7.57
C MET A 35 9.96 -13.39 -6.67
N VAL A 36 9.06 -14.32 -6.98
CA VAL A 36 8.95 -15.61 -6.25
C VAL A 36 10.22 -16.46 -6.38
N GLY A 37 10.98 -16.30 -7.46
CA GLY A 37 12.24 -17.01 -7.69
C GLY A 37 13.46 -16.37 -7.03
N ASN A 38 13.38 -15.11 -6.58
CA ASN A 38 14.52 -14.32 -6.15
C ASN A 38 14.41 -13.83 -4.69
N PRO A 39 15.35 -14.18 -3.79
CA PRO A 39 15.31 -13.79 -2.38
C PRO A 39 15.21 -12.27 -2.13
N SER A 40 15.82 -11.46 -3.00
CA SER A 40 15.87 -10.00 -2.88
C SER A 40 14.53 -9.32 -3.16
N GLY A 41 13.68 -9.90 -4.01
CA GLY A 41 12.36 -9.35 -4.33
C GLY A 41 11.43 -9.30 -3.11
N PHE A 42 11.61 -10.22 -2.16
CA PHE A 42 10.74 -10.34 -0.98
C PHE A 42 10.99 -9.24 0.06
N ILE A 43 12.26 -8.87 0.24
CA ILE A 43 12.62 -7.81 1.20
C ILE A 43 11.96 -6.50 0.76
N PHE A 44 12.05 -6.15 -0.52
CA PHE A 44 11.38 -4.95 -1.05
C PHE A 44 9.85 -5.01 -0.92
N ALA A 45 9.24 -6.17 -1.15
CA ALA A 45 7.79 -6.35 -1.02
C ALA A 45 7.27 -6.22 0.43
N GLY A 46 8.11 -6.45 1.44
CA GLY A 46 7.76 -6.30 2.86
C GLY A 46 8.13 -4.93 3.44
N VAL A 47 9.30 -4.39 3.07
CA VAL A 47 9.82 -3.13 3.61
C VAL A 47 8.96 -1.94 3.21
N ILE A 48 8.49 -1.87 1.95
CA ILE A 48 7.67 -0.74 1.47
C ILE A 48 6.38 -0.58 2.29
N PRO A 49 5.50 -1.59 2.43
CA PRO A 49 4.29 -1.44 3.23
C PRO A 49 4.57 -1.22 4.72
N LEU A 50 5.70 -1.74 5.24
CA LEU A 50 6.09 -1.50 6.62
C LEU A 50 6.47 -0.04 6.87
N LEU A 51 7.32 0.54 6.01
CA LEU A 51 7.68 1.95 6.07
C LEU A 51 6.43 2.83 5.94
N PHE A 52 5.59 2.52 4.97
CA PHE A 52 4.35 3.26 4.73
C PHE A 52 3.40 3.21 5.93
N GLY A 53 3.23 2.02 6.52
CA GLY A 53 2.44 1.84 7.74
C GLY A 53 3.00 2.64 8.91
N CYS A 54 4.31 2.59 9.15
CA CYS A 54 4.97 3.39 10.17
C CYS A 54 4.74 4.89 9.97
N PHE A 55 4.90 5.40 8.74
CA PHE A 55 4.69 6.82 8.44
C PHE A 55 3.24 7.27 8.69
N LEU A 56 2.26 6.44 8.36
CA LEU A 56 0.85 6.74 8.63
C LEU A 56 0.52 6.71 10.13
N ILE A 57 1.06 5.73 10.87
CA ILE A 57 0.83 5.60 12.32
C ILE A 57 1.49 6.76 13.10
N HIS A 58 2.67 7.21 12.68
CA HIS A 58 3.39 8.31 13.33
C HIS A 58 3.01 9.70 12.81
N SER A 59 2.08 9.81 11.87
CA SER A 59 1.62 11.11 11.42
C SER A 59 0.93 11.83 12.59
N PRO A 60 1.34 13.06 12.93
CA PRO A 60 0.80 13.75 14.09
C PRO A 60 -0.72 13.88 13.96
N SER A 61 -1.45 13.29 14.91
CA SER A 61 -2.90 13.42 14.98
C SER A 61 -3.20 14.86 15.39
N SER A 62 -3.39 15.76 14.43
CA SER A 62 -4.11 16.98 14.75
C SER A 62 -5.49 16.54 15.22
N ALA A 63 -5.82 16.91 16.45
CA ALA A 63 -6.82 16.30 17.33
C ALA A 63 -8.28 16.56 16.90
N ILE A 64 -8.56 16.57 15.60
CA ILE A 64 -9.91 16.72 15.05
C ILE A 64 -10.41 15.33 14.70
N VAL A 65 -11.54 14.97 15.30
CA VAL A 65 -12.30 13.74 15.07
C VAL A 65 -12.73 13.69 13.59
N GLY A 66 -11.86 13.15 12.74
CA GLY A 66 -12.04 13.09 11.29
C GLY A 66 -11.25 11.94 10.66
N TRP A 67 -11.00 12.03 9.35
CA TRP A 67 -10.34 11.02 8.49
C TRP A 67 -9.02 10.42 9.04
N ASN A 68 -8.40 11.06 10.04
CA ASN A 68 -7.25 10.54 10.78
C ASN A 68 -7.46 9.12 11.34
N HIS A 69 -8.66 8.77 11.84
CA HIS A 69 -8.91 7.40 12.32
C HIS A 69 -8.83 6.35 11.21
N VAL A 70 -9.37 6.67 10.03
CA VAL A 70 -9.30 5.80 8.85
C VAL A 70 -7.85 5.61 8.43
N LEU A 71 -7.09 6.70 8.36
CA LEU A 71 -5.66 6.65 8.04
C LEU A 71 -4.86 5.83 9.06
N TYR A 72 -5.20 5.91 10.34
CA TYR A 72 -4.56 5.14 11.39
C TYR A 72 -4.81 3.63 11.22
N VAL A 73 -6.07 3.24 10.96
CA VAL A 73 -6.44 1.85 10.68
C VAL A 73 -5.70 1.33 9.45
N ILE A 74 -5.64 2.12 8.38
CA ILE A 74 -4.90 1.77 7.16
C ILE A 74 -3.41 1.61 7.46
N GLY A 75 -2.84 2.54 8.24
CA GLY A 75 -1.45 2.48 8.67
C GLY A 75 -1.13 1.18 9.42
N TRP A 76 -1.98 0.78 10.38
CA TRP A 76 -1.83 -0.48 11.09
C TRP A 76 -1.98 -1.71 10.19
N ILE A 77 -2.93 -1.71 9.27
CA ILE A 77 -3.08 -2.81 8.29
C ILE A 77 -1.80 -2.93 7.45
N MET A 78 -1.28 -1.83 6.92
CA MET A 78 -0.06 -1.85 6.10
C MET A 78 1.17 -2.26 6.91
N PHE A 79 1.28 -1.79 8.16
CA PHE A 79 2.34 -2.19 9.08
C PHE A 79 2.30 -3.70 9.35
N LEU A 80 1.14 -4.23 9.73
CA LEU A 80 0.96 -5.66 9.99
C LEU A 80 1.23 -6.52 8.76
N VAL A 81 0.78 -6.09 7.58
CA VAL A 81 1.09 -6.76 6.31
C VAL A 81 2.61 -6.75 6.04
N GLY A 82 3.28 -5.64 6.29
CA GLY A 82 4.74 -5.53 6.17
C GLY A 82 5.47 -6.48 7.13
N VAL A 83 5.08 -6.49 8.41
CA VAL A 83 5.65 -7.39 9.43
C VAL A 83 5.42 -8.85 9.03
N PHE A 84 4.19 -9.21 8.65
CA PHE A 84 3.84 -10.56 8.22
C PHE A 84 4.69 -11.01 7.04
N ARG A 85 4.89 -10.15 6.03
CA ARG A 85 5.72 -10.46 4.85
C ARG A 85 7.19 -10.70 5.19
N ILE A 86 7.73 -9.98 6.18
CA ILE A 86 9.14 -10.09 6.59
C ILE A 86 9.33 -11.30 7.52
N TRP A 87 8.42 -11.53 8.46
CA TRP A 87 8.55 -12.63 9.43
C TRP A 87 8.15 -14.00 8.84
N PHE A 88 7.17 -14.03 7.95
CA PHE A 88 6.62 -15.26 7.37
C PHE A 88 6.86 -15.33 5.86
N VAL A 89 8.12 -15.14 5.44
CA VAL A 89 8.51 -15.13 4.02
C VAL A 89 8.01 -16.37 3.29
N HIS A 90 8.27 -17.57 3.81
CA HIS A 90 7.87 -18.83 3.16
C HIS A 90 6.36 -18.97 2.97
N LEU A 91 5.57 -18.52 3.94
CA LEU A 91 4.11 -18.57 3.86
C LEU A 91 3.60 -17.56 2.82
N TRP A 92 4.17 -16.36 2.82
CA TRP A 92 3.87 -15.33 1.83
C TRP A 92 4.21 -15.77 0.40
N VAL A 93 5.37 -16.40 0.19
CA VAL A 93 5.76 -16.96 -1.12
C VAL A 93 4.75 -18.00 -1.60
N LYS A 94 4.31 -18.88 -0.71
CA LYS A 94 3.31 -19.90 -1.02
C LYS A 94 2.00 -19.25 -1.49
N ILE A 95 1.51 -18.25 -0.75
CA ILE A 95 0.30 -17.49 -1.12
C ILE A 95 0.48 -16.82 -2.50
N ILE A 96 1.60 -16.16 -2.76
CA ILE A 96 1.81 -15.54 -4.08
C ILE A 96 1.85 -16.59 -5.19
N LYS A 97 2.50 -17.74 -4.98
CA LYS A 97 2.53 -18.84 -5.97
C LYS A 97 1.12 -19.33 -6.30
N ASP A 98 0.32 -19.58 -5.27
CA ASP A 98 -1.02 -20.15 -5.41
C ASP A 98 -1.99 -19.17 -6.10
N TYR A 99 -1.79 -17.85 -5.92
CA TYR A 99 -2.67 -16.80 -6.45
C TYR A 99 -2.02 -15.87 -7.49
N ILE A 100 -0.95 -16.30 -8.16
CA ILE A 100 -0.12 -15.43 -9.00
C ILE A 100 -0.86 -14.77 -10.19
N THR A 101 -1.96 -15.38 -10.62
CA THR A 101 -2.91 -14.84 -11.61
C THR A 101 -3.65 -13.61 -11.10
N PHE A 102 -4.06 -13.65 -9.83
CA PHE A 102 -4.94 -12.66 -9.22
C PHE A 102 -4.18 -11.58 -8.45
N VAL A 103 -2.98 -11.87 -7.96
CA VAL A 103 -2.17 -10.95 -7.14
C VAL A 103 -2.00 -9.57 -7.80
N PRO A 104 -1.59 -9.42 -9.08
CA PRO A 104 -1.42 -8.09 -9.68
C PRO A 104 -2.72 -7.31 -9.78
N VAL A 105 -3.82 -7.98 -10.12
CA VAL A 105 -5.16 -7.37 -10.20
C VAL A 105 -5.62 -6.92 -8.83
N LEU A 106 -5.46 -7.77 -7.81
CA LEU A 106 -5.85 -7.47 -6.45
C LEU A 106 -5.05 -6.30 -5.88
N PHE A 107 -3.73 -6.28 -6.10
CA PHE A 107 -2.87 -5.15 -5.71
C PHE A 107 -3.28 -3.86 -6.41
N ALA A 108 -3.61 -3.92 -7.70
CA ALA A 108 -4.03 -2.76 -8.45
C ALA A 108 -5.38 -2.21 -7.96
N LEU A 109 -6.36 -3.09 -7.70
CA LEU A 109 -7.67 -2.68 -7.18
C LEU A 109 -7.58 -2.12 -5.76
N ILE A 110 -6.88 -2.82 -4.87
CA ILE A 110 -6.65 -2.38 -3.49
C ILE A 110 -5.88 -1.06 -3.50
N GLY A 111 -4.82 -0.96 -4.30
CA GLY A 111 -4.05 0.27 -4.47
C GLY A 111 -4.91 1.41 -5.02
N LEU A 112 -5.82 1.15 -5.96
CA LEU A 112 -6.69 2.18 -6.51
C LEU A 112 -7.67 2.71 -5.47
N ILE A 113 -8.28 1.82 -4.68
CA ILE A 113 -9.16 2.20 -3.57
C ILE A 113 -8.38 3.02 -2.53
N PHE A 114 -7.20 2.55 -2.12
CA PHE A 114 -6.37 3.27 -1.15
C PHE A 114 -5.86 4.61 -1.68
N GLY A 115 -5.44 4.67 -2.94
CA GLY A 115 -4.98 5.89 -3.60
C GLY A 115 -6.09 6.93 -3.68
N LEU A 116 -7.31 6.52 -4.06
CA LEU A 116 -8.49 7.39 -4.05
C LEU A 116 -8.81 7.89 -2.63
N LEU A 117 -8.77 7.01 -1.64
CA LEU A 117 -9.06 7.35 -0.25
C LEU A 117 -8.03 8.32 0.33
N LEU A 118 -6.75 8.11 0.04
CA LEU A 118 -5.65 9.01 0.42
C LEU A 118 -5.75 10.36 -0.28
N CYS A 119 -6.08 10.38 -1.58
CA CYS A 119 -6.34 11.62 -2.31
C CYS A 119 -7.54 12.37 -1.75
N TYR A 120 -8.63 11.67 -1.43
CA TYR A 120 -9.79 12.28 -0.78
C TYR A 120 -9.40 12.89 0.58
N ALA A 121 -8.72 12.12 1.43
CA ALA A 121 -8.28 12.57 2.75
C ALA A 121 -7.26 13.72 2.68
N GLY A 122 -6.43 13.79 1.63
CA GLY A 122 -5.41 14.83 1.45
C GLY A 122 -5.90 16.09 0.74
N TYR A 123 -6.79 15.98 -0.25
CA TYR A 123 -7.24 17.13 -1.06
C TYR A 123 -8.62 17.64 -0.67
N ILE A 124 -9.55 16.74 -0.33
CA ILE A 124 -10.98 17.07 -0.21
C ILE A 124 -11.37 17.22 1.26
N ALA A 125 -11.06 16.25 2.10
CA ALA A 125 -11.41 16.29 3.53
C ALA A 125 -10.95 17.57 4.26
N PRO A 126 -9.75 18.13 4.00
CA PRO A 126 -9.30 19.36 4.65
C PRO A 126 -10.06 20.62 4.23
N LEU A 127 -10.85 20.57 3.14
CA LEU A 127 -11.68 21.69 2.70
C LEU A 127 -12.99 21.80 3.50
N TYR A 128 -13.37 20.75 4.23
CA TYR A 128 -14.62 20.64 4.97
C TYR A 128 -14.42 20.53 6.49
N SER A 129 -13.17 20.64 6.97
CA SER A 129 -12.76 20.55 8.38
C SER A 129 -12.22 21.88 8.88
#